data_AF-A0A947FHY4-F1
#
_entry.id   AF-A0A947FHY4-F1
#
_cell.length_a   1.000
_cell.length_b   1.000
_cell.length_c   1.000
_cell.angle_alpha   90.00
_cell.angle_beta   90.00
_cell.angle_gamma   90.00
#
_symmetry.space_group_name_H-M   'P 1'
#
loop_
_entity.id
_entity.type
_entity.pdbx_description
1 polymer ?
#
loop_
_entity_poly.entity_id
_entity_poly.type
_entity_poly.pdbx_seq_one_letter_code
_entity_poly.pdbx_strand_id
1 'polypeptide(L)'
;TGATLLEFATPDETIAAVMNGEADAVFADADFLLPKAEESGGTLMVVGEPVPLGGGVGMGLRETDTELKGKFDAAITSMKEDGSLNDLLIKWFGEGIGTY
;
A
#
# COMPACT_ATOMS: atom_id res chain seq x y z
N THR A 1 -21.48 -2.20 -1.92
CA THR A 1 -21.87 -3.48 -1.28
C THR A 1 -22.72 -3.16 -0.06
N GLY A 2 -23.33 -4.16 0.59
CA GLY A 2 -24.00 -4.02 1.89
C GLY A 2 -23.14 -4.51 3.06
N ALA A 3 -21.81 -4.47 2.91
CA ALA A 3 -20.89 -4.91 3.95
C ALA A 3 -20.91 -3.96 5.15
N THR A 4 -20.69 -4.49 6.35
CA THR A 4 -20.54 -3.70 7.57
C THR A 4 -19.07 -3.37 7.78
N LEU A 5 -18.75 -2.09 8.01
CA LEU A 5 -17.38 -1.65 8.28
C LEU A 5 -17.03 -1.88 9.74
N LEU A 6 -15.87 -2.50 9.98
CA LEU A 6 -15.18 -2.57 11.26
C LEU A 6 -13.84 -1.85 11.11
N GLU A 7 -13.58 -0.87 11.98
CA GLU A 7 -12.35 -0.08 11.94
C GLU A 7 -11.39 -0.53 13.05
N PHE A 8 -10.11 -0.60 12.69
CA PHE A 8 -9.03 -0.99 13.59
C PHE A 8 -7.94 0.09 13.58
N ALA A 9 -7.20 0.22 14.68
CA ALA A 9 -6.22 1.28 14.84
C ALA A 9 -4.94 1.00 14.04
N THR A 10 -4.61 -0.28 13.84
CA THR A 10 -3.40 -0.69 13.12
C THR A 10 -3.69 -1.68 12.00
N PRO A 11 -2.84 -1.74 10.95
CA PRO A 11 -2.99 -2.74 9.89
C PRO A 11 -2.93 -4.18 10.39
N ASP A 12 -2.05 -4.49 11.35
CA ASP A 12 -1.93 -5.87 11.87
C ASP A 12 -3.18 -6.32 12.65
N GLU A 13 -3.90 -5.40 13.30
CA GLU A 13 -5.19 -5.71 13.93
C GLU A 13 -6.24 -6.15 12.91
N THR A 14 -6.22 -5.61 11.69
CA THR A 14 -7.14 -6.04 10.62
C THR A 14 -6.87 -7.49 10.18
N ILE A 15 -5.60 -7.92 10.16
CA ILE A 15 -5.22 -9.31 9.88
C ILE A 15 -5.66 -10.23 11.01
N ALA A 16 -5.42 -9.80 12.27
CA ALA A 16 -5.83 -10.56 13.45
C ALA A 16 -7.35 -10.74 13.52
N ALA A 17 -8.14 -9.72 13.14
CA ALA A 17 -9.60 -9.81 13.11
C ALA A 17 -10.10 -10.92 12.16
N VAL A 18 -9.47 -11.07 10.98
CA VAL A 18 -9.80 -12.17 10.06
C VAL A 18 -9.35 -13.51 10.62
N MET A 19 -8.11 -13.60 11.09
CA MET A 19 -7.54 -14.84 11.65
C MET A 19 -8.34 -15.38 12.85
N ASN A 20 -8.93 -14.48 13.66
CA ASN A 20 -9.72 -14.82 14.83
C ASN A 20 -11.22 -14.98 14.54
N GLY A 21 -11.65 -14.75 13.30
CA GLY A 21 -13.05 -14.83 12.88
C GLY A 21 -13.94 -13.70 13.39
N GLU A 22 -13.37 -12.56 13.78
CA GLU A 22 -14.12 -11.33 14.10
C GLU A 22 -14.63 -10.64 12.83
N ALA A 23 -13.82 -10.67 11.75
CA ALA A 23 -14.17 -10.13 10.44
C ALA A 23 -14.13 -11.22 9.38
N ASP A 24 -15.06 -11.19 8.42
CA ASP A 24 -15.09 -12.14 7.30
C ASP A 24 -13.94 -11.91 6.30
N ALA A 25 -13.48 -10.66 6.16
CA ALA A 25 -12.41 -10.27 5.26
C ALA A 25 -11.79 -8.94 5.69
N VAL A 26 -10.55 -8.71 5.23
CA VAL A 26 -9.90 -7.40 5.26
C VAL A 26 -9.79 -6.88 3.82
N PHE A 27 -10.09 -5.60 3.63
CA PHE A 27 -9.87 -4.89 2.38
C PHE A 27 -8.80 -3.81 2.61
N ALA A 28 -7.62 -4.03 2.05
CA ALA A 28 -6.44 -3.20 2.27
C ALA A 28 -5.54 -3.18 1.01
N ASP A 29 -4.44 -2.44 1.10
CA ASP A 29 -3.43 -2.35 0.05
C ASP A 29 -2.85 -3.73 -0.32
N ALA A 30 -2.66 -3.98 -1.63
CA ALA A 30 -2.25 -5.29 -2.13
C ALA A 30 -0.80 -5.63 -1.75
N ASP A 31 0.11 -4.65 -1.77
CA ASP A 31 1.52 -4.85 -1.42
C ASP A 31 1.69 -5.13 0.09
N PHE A 32 0.75 -4.66 0.91
CA PHE A 32 0.63 -5.07 2.31
C PHE A 32 0.07 -6.48 2.48
N LEU A 33 -0.98 -6.86 1.74
CA LEU A 33 -1.69 -8.13 1.94
C LEU A 33 -0.98 -9.35 1.34
N LEU A 34 -0.30 -9.20 0.20
CA LEU A 34 0.32 -10.33 -0.51
C LEU A 34 1.38 -11.07 0.35
N PRO A 35 2.33 -10.38 1.01
CA PRO A 35 3.27 -11.05 1.91
C PRO A 35 2.58 -11.71 3.10
N LYS A 36 1.53 -11.08 3.67
CA LYS A 36 0.78 -11.66 4.80
C LYS A 36 0.07 -12.96 4.41
N ALA A 37 -0.48 -13.02 3.20
CA ALA A 37 -1.10 -14.24 2.68
C ALA A 37 -0.06 -15.35 2.46
N GLU A 38 1.11 -15.03 1.89
CA GLU A 38 2.21 -15.98 1.70
C GLU A 38 2.73 -16.53 3.04
N GLU A 39 3.04 -15.63 3.99
CA GLU A 39 3.54 -15.97 5.33
C GLU A 39 2.54 -16.79 6.16
N SER A 40 1.24 -16.68 5.86
CA SER A 40 0.18 -17.41 6.58
C SER A 40 0.20 -18.93 6.37
N GLY A 41 1.02 -19.43 5.44
CA GLY A 41 1.07 -20.86 5.10
C GLY A 41 -0.25 -21.40 4.54
N GLY A 42 -1.04 -20.55 3.88
CA GLY A 42 -2.32 -20.91 3.27
C GLY A 42 -3.54 -20.73 4.18
N THR A 43 -3.37 -20.16 5.38
CA THR A 43 -4.49 -19.82 6.28
C THR A 43 -5.26 -18.60 5.78
N LEU A 44 -4.57 -17.68 5.10
CA LEU A 44 -5.15 -16.52 4.43
C LEU A 44 -4.97 -16.64 2.92
N MET A 45 -5.89 -16.04 2.17
CA MET A 45 -5.81 -15.90 0.73
C MET A 45 -6.40 -14.55 0.29
N VAL A 46 -5.80 -13.97 -0.74
CA VAL A 46 -6.39 -12.79 -1.41
C VAL A 46 -7.46 -13.28 -2.38
N VAL A 47 -8.64 -12.67 -2.32
CA VAL A 47 -9.81 -13.06 -3.13
C VAL A 47 -10.42 -11.86 -3.84
N GLY A 48 -11.07 -12.13 -4.96
CA GLY A 48 -11.73 -11.11 -5.78
C GLY A 48 -10.77 -10.37 -6.72
N GLU A 49 -11.34 -9.44 -7.48
CA GLU A 49 -10.59 -8.60 -8.40
C GLU A 49 -9.98 -7.40 -7.67
N PRO A 50 -8.77 -6.94 -8.06
CA PRO A 50 -8.19 -5.71 -7.53
C PRO A 50 -9.11 -4.51 -7.76
N VAL A 51 -9.21 -3.64 -6.76
CA VAL A 51 -9.99 -2.39 -6.84
C VAL A 51 -9.02 -1.21 -6.86
N PRO A 52 -8.91 -0.48 -7.99
CA PRO A 52 -8.06 0.71 -8.06
C PRO A 52 -8.63 1.81 -7.16
N LEU A 53 -7.85 2.25 -6.17
CA LEU A 53 -8.19 3.35 -5.27
C LEU A 53 -7.03 4.34 -5.16
N GLY A 54 -7.34 5.63 -5.32
CA GLY A 54 -6.36 6.71 -5.22
C GLY A 54 -5.53 6.94 -6.49
N GLY A 55 -4.54 7.82 -6.38
CA GLY A 55 -3.63 8.22 -7.46
C GLY A 55 -2.16 7.90 -7.20
N GLY A 56 -1.89 6.98 -6.27
CA GLY A 56 -0.55 6.64 -5.79
C GLY A 56 -0.23 7.17 -4.39
N VAL A 57 0.84 6.66 -3.79
CA VAL A 57 1.35 7.08 -2.48
C VAL A 57 2.13 8.39 -2.62
N GLY A 58 1.92 9.34 -1.70
CA GLY A 58 2.57 10.65 -1.71
C GLY A 58 3.06 11.10 -0.34
N MET A 59 3.95 12.10 -0.34
CA MET A 59 4.41 12.73 0.90
C MET A 59 3.41 13.80 1.37
N GLY A 60 2.96 13.69 2.61
CA GLY A 60 2.11 14.70 3.26
C GLY A 60 2.94 15.80 3.92
N LEU A 61 2.61 17.06 3.63
CA LEU A 61 3.24 18.24 4.23
C LEU A 61 2.15 19.22 4.73
N ARG A 62 2.50 20.15 5.63
CA ARG A 62 1.60 21.26 5.98
C ARG A 62 1.35 22.10 4.74
N GLU A 63 0.12 22.60 4.59
CA GLU A 63 -0.30 23.39 3.44
C GLU A 63 0.56 24.65 3.22
N THR A 64 1.13 25.21 4.28
CA THR A 64 1.99 26.40 4.24
C THR A 64 3.44 26.10 3.85
N ASP A 65 3.89 24.84 3.86
CA ASP A 65 5.28 24.45 3.60
C ASP A 65 5.57 24.31 2.08
N THR A 66 5.21 25.34 1.30
CA THR A 66 5.28 25.30 -0.17
C THR A 66 6.71 25.17 -0.70
N GLU A 67 7.68 25.81 -0.06
CA GLU A 67 9.10 25.69 -0.45
C GLU A 67 9.63 24.28 -0.20
N LEU A 68 9.29 23.69 0.96
CA LEU A 68 9.71 22.33 1.29
C LEU A 68 9.07 21.31 0.34
N LYS A 69 7.79 21.50 0.02
CA LYS A 69 7.09 20.69 -0.98
C LYS A 69 7.82 20.75 -2.32
N GLY A 70 8.17 21.95 -2.80
CA GLY A 70 8.89 22.12 -4.06
C GLY A 70 10.25 21.40 -4.10
N LYS A 71 10.97 21.37 -2.98
CA LYS A 71 12.25 20.64 -2.88
C LYS A 71 12.05 19.12 -2.99
N PHE A 72 11.05 18.56 -2.31
CA PHE A 72 10.74 17.13 -2.43
C PHE A 72 10.21 16.78 -3.81
N ASP A 73 9.34 17.58 -4.40
CA ASP A 73 8.83 17.36 -5.76
C ASP A 73 9.99 17.29 -6.78
N ALA A 74 10.94 18.23 -6.68
CA ALA A 74 12.11 18.27 -7.57
C ALA A 74 13.01 17.04 -7.40
N ALA A 75 13.29 16.62 -6.16
CA ALA A 75 14.09 15.42 -5.88
C ALA A 75 13.40 14.13 -6.35
N ILE A 76 12.09 14.00 -6.11
CA ILE A 76 11.31 12.84 -6.59
C ILE A 76 11.29 12.82 -8.12
N THR A 77 11.14 13.98 -8.77
CA THR A 77 11.19 14.09 -10.24
C THR A 77 12.53 13.63 -10.77
N SER A 78 13.66 14.07 -10.19
CA SER A 78 14.98 13.64 -10.64
C SER A 78 15.18 12.12 -10.47
N MET A 79 14.67 11.52 -9.38
CA MET A 79 14.76 10.07 -9.17
C MET A 79 13.88 9.25 -10.13
N LYS A 80 12.78 9.84 -10.63
CA LYS A 80 11.96 9.23 -11.68
C LYS A 80 12.68 9.29 -13.02
N GLU A 81 13.23 10.46 -13.36
CA GLU A 81 13.94 10.69 -14.63
C GLU A 81 15.22 9.86 -14.74
N ASP A 82 15.96 9.67 -13.65
CA ASP A 82 17.20 8.89 -13.64
C ASP A 82 16.99 7.39 -13.39
N GLY A 83 15.76 6.96 -13.12
CA GLY A 83 15.38 5.56 -12.90
C GLY A 83 15.70 5.02 -11.50
N SER A 84 16.36 5.79 -10.63
CA SER A 84 16.72 5.31 -9.27
C SER A 84 15.50 5.02 -8.40
N LEU A 85 14.37 5.69 -8.63
CA LEU A 85 13.11 5.34 -7.97
C LEU A 85 12.55 4.00 -8.46
N ASN A 86 12.69 3.70 -9.75
CA ASN A 86 12.24 2.42 -10.31
C ASN A 86 13.07 1.25 -9.73
N ASP A 87 14.38 1.43 -9.58
CA ASP A 87 15.25 0.44 -8.92
C ASP A 87 14.82 0.16 -7.48
N LEU A 88 14.43 1.21 -6.73
CA LEU A 88 13.91 1.05 -5.38
C LEU A 88 12.56 0.33 -5.35
N LEU A 89 11.65 0.65 -6.27
CA LEU A 89 10.35 0.00 -6.36
C LEU A 89 10.52 -1.51 -6.62
N ILE A 90 11.30 -1.88 -7.62
CA ILE A 90 11.54 -3.29 -7.97
C ILE A 90 12.22 -4.03 -6.81
N LYS A 91 13.20 -3.38 -6.15
CA LYS A 91 13.90 -4.00 -5.01
C LYS A 91 12.97 -4.38 -3.86
N TRP A 92 11.98 -3.53 -3.55
CA TRP A 92 11.14 -3.71 -2.37
C TRP A 92 9.80 -4.37 -2.64
N PHE A 93 9.26 -4.22 -3.85
CA PHE A 93 7.94 -4.72 -4.24
C PHE A 93 7.99 -5.81 -5.33
N GLY A 94 9.18 -6.11 -5.84
CA GLY A 94 9.40 -7.18 -6.80
C GLY A 94 9.22 -6.77 -8.27
N GLU A 95 9.50 -7.73 -9.14
CA GLU A 95 9.32 -7.58 -10.59
C GLU A 95 7.84 -7.42 -10.94
N GLY A 96 7.54 -6.52 -11.89
CA GLY A 96 6.17 -6.25 -12.34
C GLY A 96 5.43 -5.15 -11.55
N ILE A 97 6.06 -4.57 -10.53
CA ILE A 97 5.56 -3.33 -9.89
C ILE A 97 5.48 -2.19 -10.91
N GLY A 98 4.50 -1.30 -10.76
CA GLY A 98 4.39 -0.11 -11.61
C GLY A 98 5.59 0.82 -11.45
N THR A 99 6.16 1.26 -12.58
CA THR A 99 7.31 2.17 -12.65
C THR A 99 6.94 3.50 -13.32
N TYR A 100 7.87 4.46 -13.28
CA TYR A 100 7.75 5.79 -13.89
C TYR A 100 8.53 5.90 -15.19
#